data_AF-A0A8H6ZC30-F1
#
_entry.id   AF-A0A8H6ZC30-F1
#
_cell.length_a   1.000
_cell.length_b   1.000
_cell.length_c   1.000
_cell.angle_alpha   90.00
_cell.angle_beta   90.00
_cell.angle_gamma   90.00
#
_symmetry.space_group_name_H-M   'P 1'
#
loop_
_entity.id
_entity.type
_entity.pdbx_description
1 polymer ?
#
loop_
_entity_poly.entity_id
_entity_poly.type
_entity_poly.pdbx_seq_one_letter_code
_entity_poly.pdbx_strand_id
1 'polypeptide(L)'
;MSAETPSTSTGPVNRHAPTAVERQRSQLDRLLKDPLKPAFIPPAPKEKTIRPPREMMKNVQGSSAGAGSGEFHVYKAGRRREYERLKILEETSQKEADDAAFERKRKEAEDLAESKTAKNRAKRQKKKERSKTKGSAPENGKGDGGGPDAPIKKRRLVNGQELVFRKPGEESDGEDEDEEVGPPVAPQPTTTEPDVPDEAPPILDAPRITIHEDD
;
A
#
# COMPACT_ATOMS: atom_id res chain seq x y z
N MET A 1 -27.35 47.49 17.25
CA MET A 1 -26.02 47.64 17.86
C MET A 1 -25.04 46.85 17.01
N SER A 2 -24.36 47.52 16.10
CA SER A 2 -23.42 46.90 15.17
C SER A 2 -22.07 46.78 15.87
N ALA A 3 -21.67 45.55 16.19
CA ALA A 3 -20.34 45.29 16.71
C ALA A 3 -19.35 45.36 15.54
N GLU A 4 -18.58 46.43 15.46
CA GLU A 4 -17.38 46.50 14.63
C GLU A 4 -16.42 45.41 15.11
N THR A 5 -16.19 44.39 14.29
CA THR A 5 -15.13 43.42 14.53
C THR A 5 -13.80 44.11 14.24
N PRO A 6 -12.81 44.07 15.15
CA PRO A 6 -11.53 44.73 14.91
C PRO A 6 -10.77 43.94 13.83
N SER A 7 -10.83 44.43 12.59
CA SER A 7 -10.05 43.93 11.45
C SER A 7 -8.57 44.25 11.66
N THR A 8 -7.93 43.55 12.58
CA THR A 8 -6.50 43.70 12.83
C THR A 8 -5.74 42.70 11.96
N SER A 9 -5.83 42.87 10.64
CA SER A 9 -4.96 42.14 9.71
C SER A 9 -3.57 42.77 9.82
N THR A 10 -2.75 42.26 10.74
CA THR A 10 -1.32 42.56 10.74
C THR A 10 -0.76 42.04 9.42
N GLY A 11 -0.36 42.98 8.55
CA GLY A 11 0.25 42.63 7.26
C GLY A 11 1.48 41.76 7.45
N PRO A 12 1.89 40.99 6.42
CA PRO A 12 3.02 40.08 6.54
C PRO A 12 4.28 40.85 6.93
N VAL A 13 5.04 40.31 7.89
CA VAL A 13 6.29 40.91 8.37
C VAL A 13 7.33 40.92 7.22
N ASN A 14 7.26 39.95 6.31
CA ASN A 14 8.09 39.85 5.11
C ASN A 14 7.26 39.73 3.83
N ARG A 15 7.31 40.76 2.96
CA ARG A 15 6.57 40.77 1.68
C ARG A 15 7.05 39.75 0.65
N HIS A 16 8.32 39.33 0.71
CA HIS A 16 8.95 38.52 -0.35
C HIS A 16 9.13 37.04 0.00
N ALA A 17 8.98 36.67 1.27
CA ALA A 17 9.09 35.28 1.72
C ALA A 17 8.18 35.05 2.95
N PRO A 18 6.85 35.00 2.75
CA PRO A 18 5.94 34.79 3.87
C PRO A 18 6.14 33.39 4.44
N THR A 19 6.17 33.34 5.76
CA THR A 19 6.16 32.10 6.56
C THR A 19 4.91 31.27 6.25
N ALA A 20 4.91 29.97 6.60
CA ALA A 20 3.76 29.09 6.37
C ALA A 20 2.46 29.65 6.99
N VAL A 21 2.57 30.23 8.19
CA VAL A 21 1.46 30.86 8.91
C VAL A 21 0.97 32.12 8.19
N GLU A 22 1.87 32.96 7.70
CA GLU A 22 1.49 34.17 6.94
C GLU A 22 0.80 33.83 5.62
N ARG A 23 1.22 32.76 4.92
CA ARG A 23 0.55 32.28 3.72
C ARG A 23 -0.89 31.84 4.02
N GLN A 24 -1.08 31.06 5.09
CA GLN A 24 -2.40 30.63 5.53
C GLN A 24 -3.27 31.81 5.93
N ARG A 25 -2.74 32.76 6.71
CA ARG A 25 -3.45 34.01 7.05
C ARG A 25 -3.91 34.76 5.81
N SER A 26 -3.04 34.97 4.83
CA SER A 26 -3.41 35.65 3.58
C SER A 26 -4.49 34.93 2.77
N GLN A 27 -4.51 33.59 2.79
CA GLN A 27 -5.54 32.78 2.16
C GLN A 27 -6.87 32.88 2.91
N LEU A 28 -6.83 32.86 4.25
CA LEU A 28 -8.02 33.05 5.09
C LEU A 28 -8.59 34.46 4.94
N ASP A 29 -7.76 35.49 4.97
CA ASP A 29 -8.17 36.89 4.73
C ASP A 29 -8.83 37.03 3.35
N ARG A 30 -8.35 36.29 2.34
CA ARG A 30 -8.96 36.28 1.01
C ARG A 30 -10.31 35.56 0.99
N LEU A 31 -10.46 34.47 1.75
CA LEU A 31 -11.70 33.70 1.82
C LEU A 31 -12.76 34.42 2.67
N LEU A 32 -12.35 35.10 3.74
CA LEU A 32 -13.22 35.79 4.68
C LEU A 32 -13.68 37.18 4.19
N LYS A 33 -13.09 37.73 3.12
CA LYS A 33 -13.59 38.94 2.45
C LYS A 33 -15.04 38.78 1.98
N ASP A 34 -15.38 37.61 1.43
CA ASP A 34 -16.70 37.30 0.89
C ASP A 34 -17.20 35.96 1.46
N PRO A 35 -17.74 35.92 2.70
CA PRO A 35 -18.09 34.67 3.38
C PRO A 35 -19.28 33.93 2.74
N LEU A 36 -20.05 34.59 1.87
CA LEU A 36 -21.16 33.98 1.13
C LEU A 36 -20.69 33.19 -0.10
N LYS A 37 -19.44 33.38 -0.55
CA LYS A 37 -18.91 32.67 -1.71
C LYS A 37 -18.46 31.27 -1.30
N PRO A 38 -18.98 30.19 -1.92
CA PRO A 38 -18.53 28.85 -1.61
C PRO A 38 -17.04 28.69 -1.93
N ALA A 39 -16.30 28.08 -1.01
CA ALA A 39 -14.89 27.79 -1.20
C ALA A 39 -14.70 26.80 -2.36
N PHE A 40 -13.79 27.11 -3.29
CA PHE A 40 -13.45 26.20 -4.37
C PHE A 40 -12.53 25.09 -3.86
N ILE A 41 -13.07 23.88 -3.76
CA ILE A 41 -12.30 22.67 -3.48
C ILE A 41 -12.04 21.98 -4.83
N PRO A 42 -10.79 21.83 -5.28
CA PRO A 42 -10.51 21.15 -6.52
C PRO A 42 -10.95 19.68 -6.43
N PRO A 43 -11.60 19.13 -7.47
CA PRO A 43 -11.89 17.71 -7.53
C PRO A 43 -10.59 16.90 -7.59
N ALA A 44 -10.68 15.60 -7.26
CA ALA A 44 -9.55 14.68 -7.33
C ALA A 44 -8.90 14.72 -8.74
N PRO A 45 -7.55 14.60 -8.82
CA PRO A 45 -6.86 14.57 -10.10
C PRO A 45 -7.37 13.40 -10.94
N LYS A 46 -7.74 13.69 -12.20
CA LYS A 46 -8.20 12.66 -13.14
C LYS A 46 -7.00 11.90 -13.70
N GLU A 47 -7.18 10.61 -13.88
CA GLU A 47 -6.19 9.78 -14.58
C GLU A 47 -6.08 10.21 -16.04
N LYS A 48 -4.89 10.03 -16.61
CA LYS A 48 -4.63 10.40 -18.01
C LYS A 48 -5.39 9.42 -18.91
N THR A 49 -6.28 9.92 -19.75
CA THR A 49 -7.01 9.11 -20.73
C THR A 49 -6.83 9.67 -22.12
N ILE A 50 -6.78 8.79 -23.12
CA ILE A 50 -6.74 9.18 -24.52
C ILE A 50 -8.16 9.24 -25.05
N ARG A 51 -8.41 10.19 -25.95
CA ARG A 51 -9.70 10.31 -26.63
C ARG A 51 -10.00 9.01 -27.38
N PRO A 52 -11.23 8.48 -27.27
CA PRO A 52 -11.59 7.28 -28.00
C PRO A 52 -11.40 7.47 -29.51
N PRO A 53 -11.05 6.41 -30.25
CA PRO A 53 -10.99 6.45 -31.71
C PRO A 53 -12.35 6.84 -32.27
N ARG A 54 -12.37 7.51 -33.43
CA ARG A 54 -13.61 7.85 -34.12
C ARG A 54 -14.17 6.59 -34.77
N GLU A 55 -15.48 6.36 -34.64
CA GLU A 55 -16.14 5.17 -35.19
C GLU A 55 -16.11 5.13 -36.73
N MET A 56 -16.34 6.26 -37.39
CA MET A 56 -16.30 6.36 -38.85
C MET A 56 -15.39 7.50 -39.29
N MET A 57 -14.39 7.17 -40.12
CA MET A 57 -13.60 8.17 -40.83
C MET A 57 -14.34 8.58 -42.10
N LYS A 58 -14.62 9.88 -42.24
CA LYS A 58 -15.37 10.44 -43.37
C LYS A 58 -14.54 10.61 -44.64
N ASN A 59 -13.21 10.61 -44.52
CA ASN A 59 -12.28 10.96 -45.60
C ASN A 59 -11.34 9.80 -45.92
N VAL A 60 -11.87 8.58 -46.05
CA VAL A 60 -11.06 7.41 -46.43
C VAL A 60 -10.92 7.41 -47.94
N GLN A 61 -9.70 7.63 -48.44
CA GLN A 61 -9.36 7.52 -49.85
C GLN A 61 -9.32 6.05 -50.26
N GLY A 62 -9.63 5.72 -51.52
CA GLY A 62 -9.69 4.33 -52.00
C GLY A 62 -8.36 3.58 -51.84
N SER A 63 -8.43 2.26 -51.65
CA SER A 63 -7.28 1.41 -51.29
C SER A 63 -6.15 1.38 -52.33
N SER A 64 -6.46 1.63 -53.61
CA SER A 64 -5.48 1.69 -54.70
C SER A 64 -4.98 3.10 -54.99
N ALA A 65 -5.46 4.11 -54.26
CA ALA A 65 -5.07 5.48 -54.51
C ALA A 65 -3.69 5.78 -53.92
N GLY A 66 -2.88 6.57 -54.61
CA GLY A 66 -1.51 6.89 -54.19
C GLY A 66 -1.43 7.72 -52.90
N ALA A 67 -0.25 7.75 -52.29
CA ALA A 67 0.01 8.51 -51.07
C ALA A 67 -0.19 10.03 -51.31
N GLY A 68 -1.17 10.63 -50.65
CA GLY A 68 -1.41 12.06 -50.67
C GLY A 68 -0.40 12.83 -49.79
N SER A 69 -0.25 14.14 -50.03
CA SER A 69 0.65 15.00 -49.26
C SER A 69 0.32 15.11 -47.76
N GLY A 70 -0.95 14.85 -47.39
CA GLY A 70 -1.42 14.86 -46.01
C GLY A 70 -1.23 13.53 -45.26
N GLU A 71 -0.92 12.43 -45.96
CA GLU A 71 -0.91 11.08 -45.37
C GLU A 71 0.18 10.94 -44.30
N PHE A 72 1.33 11.58 -44.50
CA PHE A 72 2.41 11.60 -43.50
C PHE A 72 1.94 12.17 -42.15
N HIS A 73 1.14 13.23 -42.17
CA HIS A 73 0.63 13.84 -40.94
C HIS A 73 -0.44 12.99 -40.27
N VAL A 74 -1.26 12.29 -41.06
CA VAL A 74 -2.25 11.33 -40.55
C VAL A 74 -1.53 10.19 -39.82
N TYR A 75 -0.52 9.58 -40.45
CA TYR A 75 0.30 8.54 -39.82
C TYR A 75 1.01 9.05 -38.55
N LYS A 76 1.66 10.23 -38.61
CA LYS A 76 2.36 10.80 -37.44
C LYS A 76 1.41 11.02 -36.26
N ALA A 77 0.20 11.53 -36.50
CA ALA A 77 -0.80 11.73 -35.47
C ALA A 77 -1.35 10.40 -34.93
N GLY A 78 -1.60 9.43 -35.81
CA GLY A 78 -2.04 8.08 -35.44
C GLY A 78 -1.00 7.35 -34.59
N ARG A 79 0.27 7.34 -35.02
CA ARG A 79 1.39 6.71 -34.29
C ARG A 79 1.61 7.34 -32.93
N ARG A 80 1.56 8.67 -32.82
CA ARG A 80 1.67 9.36 -31.52
C ARG A 80 0.54 8.95 -30.58
N ARG A 81 -0.70 8.94 -31.07
CA ARG A 81 -1.86 8.50 -30.27
C ARG A 81 -1.72 7.04 -29.82
N GLU A 82 -1.22 6.17 -30.69
CA GLU A 82 -1.04 4.75 -30.36
C GLU A 82 0.07 4.54 -29.33
N TYR A 83 1.18 5.25 -29.43
CA TYR A 83 2.23 5.20 -28.41
C TYR A 83 1.78 5.72 -27.05
N GLU A 84 1.02 6.82 -27.03
CA GLU A 84 0.39 7.28 -25.80
C GLU A 84 -0.55 6.19 -25.24
N ARG A 85 -1.29 5.48 -26.10
CA ARG A 85 -2.26 4.45 -25.68
C ARG A 85 -1.57 3.24 -25.08
N LEU A 86 -0.54 2.73 -25.76
CA LEU A 86 0.27 1.64 -25.27
C LEU A 86 0.96 2.01 -23.96
N LYS A 87 1.48 3.24 -23.86
CA LYS A 87 2.12 3.74 -22.63
C LYS A 87 1.13 3.79 -21.46
N ILE A 88 -0.08 4.30 -21.65
CA ILE A 88 -1.09 4.33 -20.57
C ILE A 88 -1.47 2.90 -20.15
N LEU A 89 -1.66 1.99 -21.12
CA LEU A 89 -1.99 0.59 -20.83
C LEU A 89 -0.88 -0.10 -20.01
N GLU A 90 0.37 0.11 -20.40
CA GLU A 90 1.54 -0.41 -19.68
C GLU A 90 1.65 0.19 -18.27
N GLU A 91 1.49 1.51 -18.13
CA GLU A 91 1.50 2.20 -16.84
C GLU A 91 0.35 1.70 -15.92
N THR A 92 -0.85 1.47 -16.45
CA THR A 92 -1.98 0.93 -15.67
C THR A 92 -1.75 -0.51 -15.26
N SER A 93 -1.25 -1.36 -16.18
CA SER A 93 -0.93 -2.76 -15.92
C SER A 93 0.14 -2.90 -14.82
N GLN A 94 1.18 -2.07 -14.90
CA GLN A 94 2.24 -2.05 -13.88
C GLN A 94 1.70 -1.59 -12.52
N LYS A 95 0.92 -0.51 -12.50
CA LYS A 95 0.29 0.00 -11.27
C LYS A 95 -0.63 -1.05 -10.62
N GLU A 96 -1.47 -1.72 -11.40
CA GLU A 96 -2.35 -2.78 -10.90
C GLU A 96 -1.57 -3.96 -10.32
N ALA A 97 -0.47 -4.37 -10.96
CA ALA A 97 0.40 -5.42 -10.44
C ALA A 97 1.06 -5.02 -9.12
N ASP A 98 1.55 -3.79 -9.02
CA ASP A 98 2.20 -3.25 -7.83
C ASP A 98 1.19 -3.10 -6.67
N ASP A 99 -0.01 -2.58 -6.96
CA ASP A 99 -1.09 -2.45 -5.98
C ASP A 99 -1.56 -3.82 -5.48
N ALA A 100 -1.74 -4.80 -6.36
CA ALA A 100 -2.10 -6.17 -5.98
C ALA A 100 -1.01 -6.84 -5.12
N ALA A 101 0.27 -6.64 -5.45
CA ALA A 101 1.39 -7.15 -4.66
C ALA A 101 1.46 -6.48 -3.28
N PHE A 102 1.21 -5.18 -3.22
CA PHE A 102 1.16 -4.42 -1.96
C PHE A 102 0.00 -4.88 -1.07
N GLU A 103 -1.19 -5.04 -1.64
CA GLU A 103 -2.36 -5.52 -0.90
C GLU A 103 -2.17 -6.93 -0.33
N ARG A 104 -1.54 -7.84 -1.09
CA ARG A 104 -1.22 -9.19 -0.61
C ARG A 104 -0.28 -9.13 0.59
N LYS A 105 0.84 -8.42 0.47
CA LYS A 105 1.81 -8.24 1.57
C LYS A 105 1.18 -7.59 2.79
N ARG A 106 0.30 -6.60 2.58
CA ARG A 106 -0.42 -5.92 3.65
C ARG A 106 -1.36 -6.89 4.40
N LYS A 107 -2.17 -7.66 3.66
CA LYS A 107 -3.08 -8.66 4.25
C LYS A 107 -2.32 -9.72 5.04
N GLU A 108 -1.22 -10.25 4.48
CA GLU A 108 -0.36 -11.21 5.17
C GLU A 108 0.21 -10.64 6.48
N ALA A 109 0.69 -9.39 6.48
CA ALA A 109 1.19 -8.73 7.67
C ALA A 109 0.09 -8.51 8.72
N GLU A 110 -1.10 -8.10 8.28
CA GLU A 110 -2.28 -7.92 9.13
C GLU A 110 -2.71 -9.26 9.77
N ASP A 111 -2.76 -10.36 9.00
CA ASP A 111 -3.11 -11.70 9.49
C ASP A 111 -2.09 -12.26 10.48
N LEU A 112 -0.79 -12.03 10.24
CA LEU A 112 0.27 -12.39 11.19
C LEU A 112 0.19 -11.57 12.48
N ALA A 113 -0.20 -10.30 12.40
CA ALA A 113 -0.44 -9.48 13.59
C ALA A 113 -1.70 -9.93 14.34
N GLU A 114 -2.81 -10.20 13.65
CA GLU A 114 -4.07 -10.65 14.24
C GLU A 114 -3.90 -12.02 14.89
N SER A 115 -3.22 -12.97 14.26
CA SER A 115 -2.96 -14.30 14.85
C SER A 115 -2.12 -14.21 16.14
N LYS A 116 -1.08 -13.37 16.16
CA LYS A 116 -0.26 -13.13 17.37
C LYS A 116 -1.09 -12.45 18.48
N THR A 117 -1.86 -11.43 18.13
CA THR A 117 -2.70 -10.70 19.11
C THR A 117 -3.85 -11.56 19.62
N ALA A 118 -4.52 -12.34 18.78
CA ALA A 118 -5.57 -13.29 19.13
C ALA A 118 -5.06 -14.38 20.07
N LYS A 119 -3.88 -14.97 19.78
CA LYS A 119 -3.23 -15.96 20.68
C LYS A 119 -2.96 -15.36 22.07
N ASN A 120 -2.46 -14.12 22.11
CA ASN A 120 -2.19 -13.43 23.37
C ASN A 120 -3.48 -13.02 24.10
N ARG A 121 -4.51 -12.59 23.37
CA ARG A 121 -5.86 -12.27 23.89
C ARG A 121 -6.50 -13.51 24.51
N ALA A 122 -6.46 -14.66 23.83
CA ALA A 122 -6.97 -15.94 24.32
C ALA A 122 -6.25 -16.38 25.62
N LYS A 123 -4.91 -16.27 25.68
CA LYS A 123 -4.14 -16.54 26.91
C LYS A 123 -4.58 -15.66 28.08
N ARG A 124 -4.81 -14.36 27.84
CA ARG A 124 -5.28 -13.41 28.86
C ARG A 124 -6.70 -13.72 29.32
N GLN A 125 -7.62 -14.05 28.41
CA GLN A 125 -9.00 -14.41 28.74
C GLN A 125 -9.06 -15.69 29.59
N LYS A 126 -8.34 -16.75 29.19
CA LYS A 126 -8.24 -17.99 29.98
C LYS A 126 -7.70 -17.74 31.39
N LYS A 127 -6.73 -16.83 31.55
CA LYS A 127 -6.22 -16.43 32.87
C LYS A 127 -7.28 -15.65 33.67
N LYS A 128 -8.00 -14.74 33.03
CA LYS A 128 -9.08 -13.94 33.64
C LYS A 128 -10.23 -14.84 34.14
N GLU A 129 -10.65 -15.81 33.32
CA GLU A 129 -11.66 -16.81 33.68
C GLU A 129 -11.21 -17.65 34.89
N ARG A 130 -9.98 -18.17 34.87
CA ARG A 130 -9.41 -18.91 36.02
C ARG A 130 -9.32 -18.07 37.30
N SER A 131 -9.03 -16.77 37.21
CA SER A 131 -9.02 -15.91 38.39
C SER A 131 -10.42 -15.59 38.90
N LYS A 132 -11.42 -15.47 38.00
CA LYS A 132 -12.81 -15.25 38.40
C LYS A 132 -13.39 -16.46 39.13
N THR A 133 -13.15 -17.66 38.61
CA THR A 133 -13.62 -18.90 39.27
C THR A 133 -12.95 -19.14 40.62
N LYS A 134 -11.69 -18.72 40.80
CA LYS A 134 -10.97 -18.83 42.08
C LYS A 134 -11.38 -17.72 43.08
N GLY A 135 -11.82 -16.56 42.60
CA GLY A 135 -12.30 -15.45 43.44
C GLY A 135 -13.80 -15.47 43.76
N SER A 136 -14.58 -16.37 43.13
CA SER A 136 -16.02 -16.52 43.36
C SER A 136 -16.39 -17.75 44.21
N ALA A 137 -15.42 -18.40 44.86
CA ALA A 137 -15.75 -19.29 45.96
C ALA A 137 -16.21 -18.40 47.14
N PRO A 138 -17.45 -18.56 47.64
CA PRO A 138 -17.87 -17.85 48.84
C PRO A 138 -17.04 -18.40 49.99
N GLU A 139 -16.05 -17.63 50.45
CA GLU A 139 -15.42 -17.86 51.74
C GLU A 139 -16.45 -17.53 52.81
N ASN A 140 -17.25 -18.52 53.18
CA ASN A 140 -17.92 -18.54 54.46
C ASN A 140 -16.88 -19.01 55.48
N GLY A 141 -16.04 -18.07 55.93
CA GLY A 141 -14.90 -18.31 56.81
C GLY A 141 -14.63 -17.07 57.64
N LYS A 142 -15.18 -17.06 58.85
CA LYS A 142 -14.98 -16.07 59.90
C LYS A 142 -13.49 -15.94 60.24
N GLY A 143 -12.92 -14.73 60.18
CA GLY A 143 -11.53 -14.46 60.55
C GLY A 143 -11.22 -12.97 60.64
N ASP A 144 -11.57 -12.39 61.79
CA ASP A 144 -11.12 -11.10 62.29
C ASP A 144 -9.58 -11.10 62.55
N GLY A 145 -8.89 -9.98 62.33
CA GLY A 145 -7.48 -9.80 62.72
C GLY A 145 -6.70 -8.84 61.82
N GLY A 146 -6.44 -7.63 62.31
CA GLY A 146 -5.96 -6.49 61.51
C GLY A 146 -4.44 -6.27 61.43
N GLY A 147 -4.11 -5.16 60.77
CA GLY A 147 -2.90 -4.36 61.01
C GLY A 147 -1.67 -4.65 60.11
N PRO A 148 -0.80 -3.65 59.87
CA PRO A 148 -0.08 -3.46 58.61
C PRO A 148 1.41 -3.87 58.66
N ASP A 149 2.03 -3.99 57.48
CA ASP A 149 3.44 -3.65 57.15
C ASP A 149 4.34 -4.76 56.51
N ALA A 150 5.03 -4.35 55.44
CA ALA A 150 6.20 -4.92 54.73
C ALA A 150 6.12 -6.24 53.89
N PRO A 151 7.04 -6.45 52.90
CA PRO A 151 7.41 -5.56 51.80
C PRO A 151 7.34 -6.24 50.41
N ILE A 152 7.23 -5.42 49.36
CA ILE A 152 7.21 -5.80 47.94
C ILE A 152 8.59 -6.31 47.50
N LYS A 153 8.88 -7.61 47.67
CA LYS A 153 10.00 -8.30 47.01
C LYS A 153 9.61 -9.73 46.61
N LYS A 154 8.88 -9.87 45.50
CA LYS A 154 8.83 -11.13 44.74
C LYS A 154 9.22 -10.85 43.30
N ARG A 155 10.55 -10.86 43.08
CA ARG A 155 11.21 -10.92 41.78
C ARG A 155 10.62 -12.09 40.99
N ARG A 156 10.14 -11.81 39.78
CA ARG A 156 9.67 -12.82 38.82
C ARG A 156 10.88 -13.53 38.24
N LEU A 157 11.25 -14.67 38.82
CA LEU A 157 12.17 -15.62 38.24
C LEU A 157 11.37 -16.48 37.24
N VAL A 158 11.67 -16.35 35.94
CA VAL A 158 11.25 -17.33 34.95
C VAL A 158 12.53 -18.04 34.52
N ASN A 159 12.59 -19.34 34.81
CA ASN A 159 13.62 -20.29 34.35
C ASN A 159 15.05 -20.08 34.88
N GLY A 160 15.23 -19.69 36.15
CA GLY A 160 16.51 -19.87 36.84
C GLY A 160 17.68 -18.96 36.42
N GLN A 161 17.50 -18.07 35.43
CA GLN A 161 18.48 -17.01 35.13
C GLN A 161 17.95 -15.65 35.60
N GLU A 162 18.80 -14.91 36.31
CA GLU A 162 18.50 -13.55 36.73
C GLU A 162 18.44 -12.62 35.50
N LEU A 163 17.25 -12.09 35.21
CA LEU A 163 17.10 -10.97 34.27
C LEU A 163 17.65 -9.70 34.92
N VAL A 164 18.94 -9.46 34.71
CA VAL A 164 19.59 -8.18 35.02
C VAL A 164 19.22 -7.20 33.90
N PHE A 165 18.41 -6.19 34.21
CA PHE A 165 18.15 -5.08 33.30
C PHE A 165 19.42 -4.21 33.20
N ARG A 166 20.15 -4.32 32.08
CA ARG A 166 21.25 -3.41 31.73
C ARG A 166 20.71 -2.11 31.11
N LYS A 167 21.39 -1.00 31.42
CA LYS A 167 21.07 0.35 30.96
C LYS A 167 21.53 0.51 29.49
N PRO A 168 20.84 1.28 28.63
CA PRO A 168 21.23 1.40 27.23
C PRO A 168 22.63 2.02 27.08
N GLY A 169 23.58 1.28 26.48
CA GLY A 169 24.91 1.81 26.10
C GLY A 169 26.15 0.95 26.42
N GLU A 170 26.02 -0.31 26.83
CA GLU A 170 27.18 -1.18 27.08
C GLU A 170 27.25 -2.29 26.01
N GLU A 171 28.28 -2.19 25.16
CA GLU A 171 28.66 -3.16 24.15
C GLU A 171 29.37 -4.35 24.82
N SER A 172 28.78 -5.55 24.71
CA SER A 172 29.43 -6.80 25.12
C SER A 172 29.98 -7.46 23.87
N ASP A 173 31.30 -7.40 23.76
CA ASP A 173 32.11 -8.29 22.96
C ASP A 173 31.91 -9.73 23.49
N GLY A 174 31.64 -10.64 22.58
CA GLY A 174 31.19 -12.00 22.85
C GLY A 174 31.36 -12.82 21.59
N GLU A 175 32.61 -13.23 21.37
CA GLU A 175 33.02 -14.21 20.38
C GLU A 175 32.33 -15.55 20.68
N ASP A 176 31.44 -15.98 19.79
CA ASP A 176 31.10 -17.38 19.60
C ASP A 176 31.23 -17.65 18.09
N GLU A 177 32.41 -18.15 17.71
CA GLU A 177 32.64 -18.84 16.45
C GLU A 177 31.81 -20.12 16.45
N ASP A 178 30.94 -20.33 15.47
CA ASP A 178 30.52 -21.68 15.02
C ASP A 178 29.92 -21.62 13.60
N GLU A 179 30.72 -22.16 12.69
CA GLU A 179 30.42 -22.86 11.44
C GLU A 179 29.43 -22.32 10.38
N GLU A 180 30.05 -22.00 9.24
CA GLU A 180 29.56 -22.07 7.87
C GLU A 180 28.71 -23.32 7.58
N VAL A 181 27.42 -23.13 7.24
CA VAL A 181 26.65 -24.08 6.41
C VAL A 181 25.71 -23.31 5.48
N GLY A 182 26.06 -23.29 4.19
CA GLY A 182 25.23 -22.74 3.12
C GLY A 182 23.91 -23.52 2.94
N PRO A 183 22.85 -22.89 2.42
CA PRO A 183 21.55 -23.53 2.31
C PRO A 183 21.55 -24.65 1.25
N PRO A 184 21.01 -25.86 1.55
CA PRO A 184 20.92 -26.94 0.58
C PRO A 184 19.81 -26.65 -0.45
N VAL A 185 20.15 -26.86 -1.73
CA VAL A 185 19.23 -26.89 -2.87
C VAL A 185 18.35 -28.13 -2.77
N ALA A 186 17.04 -27.95 -2.70
CA ALA A 186 16.06 -29.03 -2.72
C ALA A 186 15.58 -29.34 -4.16
N PRO A 187 15.27 -30.61 -4.48
CA PRO A 187 15.09 -31.13 -5.83
C PRO A 187 13.70 -30.86 -6.42
N GLN A 188 13.65 -30.84 -7.75
CA GLN A 188 12.43 -30.63 -8.54
C GLN A 188 11.41 -31.77 -8.37
N PRO A 189 10.09 -31.48 -8.30
CA PRO A 189 9.06 -32.50 -8.41
C PRO A 189 8.75 -32.81 -9.88
N THR A 190 8.92 -34.08 -10.25
CA THR A 190 8.37 -34.72 -11.44
C THR A 190 6.84 -34.82 -11.31
N THR A 191 6.08 -34.13 -12.17
CA THR A 191 4.63 -34.31 -12.29
C THR A 191 4.32 -35.43 -13.27
N THR A 192 3.74 -36.51 -12.75
CA THR A 192 3.06 -37.56 -13.51
C THR A 192 1.68 -37.05 -13.93
N GLU A 193 1.38 -37.10 -15.22
CA GLU A 193 0.07 -36.73 -15.79
C GLU A 193 -0.98 -37.84 -15.56
N PRO A 194 -2.24 -37.48 -15.27
CA PRO A 194 -3.39 -38.29 -15.61
C PRO A 194 -4.09 -37.76 -16.89
N ASP A 195 -4.29 -38.69 -17.81
CA ASP A 195 -4.97 -38.63 -19.10
C ASP A 195 -6.48 -38.36 -18.96
N VAL A 196 -7.00 -37.27 -19.55
CA VAL A 196 -8.41 -37.09 -19.95
C VAL A 196 -8.47 -36.11 -21.16
N PRO A 197 -9.23 -36.42 -22.23
CA PRO A 197 -9.17 -35.67 -23.48
C PRO A 197 -10.12 -34.47 -23.48
N ASP A 198 -9.68 -33.35 -24.05
CA ASP A 198 -10.60 -32.33 -24.54
C ASP A 198 -10.09 -31.71 -25.85
N GLU A 199 -11.00 -31.62 -26.80
CA GLU A 199 -10.78 -31.54 -28.24
C GLU A 199 -10.55 -30.07 -28.66
N ALA A 200 -9.31 -29.71 -29.00
CA ALA A 200 -8.98 -28.41 -29.59
C ALA A 200 -9.07 -28.46 -31.13
N PRO A 201 -9.63 -27.43 -31.81
CA PRO A 201 -9.73 -27.42 -33.27
C PRO A 201 -8.35 -27.33 -33.93
N PRO A 202 -8.16 -27.95 -35.11
CA PRO A 202 -6.85 -28.04 -35.75
C PRO A 202 -6.35 -26.65 -36.17
N ILE A 203 -5.17 -26.29 -35.69
CA ILE A 203 -4.40 -25.13 -36.15
C ILE A 203 -3.87 -25.48 -37.54
N LEU A 204 -4.40 -24.84 -38.57
CA LEU A 204 -3.90 -24.97 -39.94
C LEU A 204 -2.56 -24.21 -40.05
N ASP A 205 -1.49 -24.96 -40.29
CA ASP A 205 -0.16 -24.45 -40.52
C ASP A 205 -0.13 -23.67 -41.86
N ALA A 206 0.25 -22.39 -41.80
CA ALA A 206 0.30 -21.54 -42.99
C ALA A 206 1.50 -21.93 -43.88
N PRO A 207 1.37 -21.91 -45.22
CA PRO A 207 2.46 -22.33 -46.11
C PRO A 207 3.66 -21.38 -45.99
N ARG A 208 4.81 -21.95 -45.60
CA ARG A 208 6.11 -21.28 -45.53
C ARG A 208 6.61 -21.00 -46.95
N ILE A 209 6.60 -19.73 -47.34
CA ILE A 209 7.15 -19.27 -48.63
C ILE A 209 8.67 -19.22 -48.51
N THR A 210 9.36 -20.15 -49.20
CA THR A 210 10.81 -20.08 -49.45
C THR A 210 11.05 -19.31 -50.74
N ILE A 211 11.75 -18.17 -50.64
CA ILE A 211 12.21 -17.38 -51.78
C ILE A 211 13.56 -17.97 -52.21
N HIS A 212 13.63 -18.49 -53.42
CA HIS A 212 14.89 -18.84 -54.07
C HIS A 212 15.37 -17.59 -54.84
N GLU A 213 16.52 -17.06 -54.46
CA GLU A 213 17.24 -16.07 -55.26
C GLU A 213 18.04 -16.84 -56.32
N ASP A 214 17.61 -16.75 -57.58
CA ASP A 214 18.40 -17.22 -58.73
C ASP A 214 19.38 -16.10 -59.14
N ASP A 215 20.66 -16.46 -59.23
CA ASP A 215 21.80 -15.65 -59.72
C ASP A 215 21.68 -15.29 -61.22
#